data_AF-A0A355WGP6-F1
#
_entry.id   AF-A0A355WGP6-F1
#
_cell.length_a   1.000
_cell.length_b   1.000
_cell.length_c   1.000
_cell.angle_alpha   90.00
_cell.angle_beta   90.00
_cell.angle_gamma   90.00
#
_symmetry.space_group_name_H-M   'P 1'
#
loop_
_entity.id
_entity.type
_entity.pdbx_description
1 polymer ?
#
loop_
_entity_poly.entity_id
_entity_poly.type
_entity_poly.pdbx_seq_one_letter_code
_entity_poly.pdbx_strand_id
1 'polypeptide(L)'
;AHAAEGTAAIWQTADEIWKALGDTSDDLNWYSKRAILSAVYTSTLLFWLGDQSENHQQTWEFLDRRIANVMQFEKFKSGLKGNALFKGFMKGPGRIFDKVHAPTGVGRPDLPGYVAPKD
;
A
#
# COMPACT_ATOMS: atom_id res chain seq x y z
N ALA A 1 12.64 10.47 -19.01
CA ALA A 1 13.50 9.62 -18.17
C ALA A 1 13.15 9.74 -16.67
N HIS A 2 11.86 9.67 -16.30
CA HIS A 2 11.38 9.96 -14.92
C HIS A 2 10.59 8.82 -14.27
N ALA A 3 10.64 7.61 -14.83
CA ALA A 3 9.80 6.49 -14.37
C ALA A 3 10.09 6.07 -12.92
N ALA A 4 11.38 6.10 -12.52
CA ALA A 4 11.79 5.79 -11.16
C ALA A 4 11.30 6.84 -10.16
N GLU A 5 11.47 8.12 -10.47
CA GLU A 5 10.99 9.25 -9.66
C GLU A 5 9.46 9.22 -9.51
N GLY A 6 8.72 8.95 -10.60
CA GLY A 6 7.27 8.80 -10.57
C GLY A 6 6.81 7.63 -9.69
N THR A 7 7.52 6.49 -9.76
CA THR A 7 7.23 5.33 -8.90
C THR A 7 7.48 5.66 -7.42
N ALA A 8 8.56 6.37 -7.12
CA ALA A 8 8.86 6.83 -5.76
C ALA A 8 7.79 7.81 -5.25
N ALA A 9 7.34 8.75 -6.08
CA ALA A 9 6.29 9.69 -5.72
C ALA A 9 4.95 8.98 -5.42
N ILE A 10 4.57 7.99 -6.22
CA ILE A 10 3.36 7.17 -5.97
C ILE A 10 3.49 6.43 -4.63
N TRP A 11 4.63 5.79 -4.38
CA TRP A 11 4.88 5.07 -3.14
C TRP A 11 4.78 5.98 -1.92
N GLN A 12 5.43 7.15 -1.98
CA GLN A 12 5.38 8.16 -0.92
C GLN A 12 3.96 8.69 -0.70
N THR A 13 3.20 8.89 -1.77
CA THR A 13 1.79 9.32 -1.67
C THR A 13 0.96 8.28 -0.91
N ALA A 14 1.09 7.00 -1.27
CA ALA A 14 0.39 5.92 -0.58
C ALA A 14 0.84 5.80 0.90
N ASP A 15 2.14 5.95 1.16
CA ASP A 15 2.69 5.96 2.52
C ASP A 15 2.11 7.09 3.37
N GLU A 16 2.05 8.32 2.85
CA GLU A 16 1.48 9.46 3.57
C GLU A 16 -0.02 9.31 3.82
N ILE A 17 -0.78 8.76 2.86
CA ILE A 17 -2.22 8.47 3.08
C ILE A 17 -2.38 7.48 4.24
N TRP A 18 -1.62 6.38 4.26
CA TRP A 18 -1.72 5.40 5.35
C TRP A 18 -1.27 5.96 6.70
N LYS A 19 -0.22 6.78 6.72
CA LYS A 19 0.23 7.51 7.93
C LYS A 19 -0.86 8.47 8.43
N ALA A 20 -1.49 9.24 7.54
CA ALA A 20 -2.58 10.15 7.90
C ALA A 20 -3.81 9.40 8.44
N LEU A 21 -4.03 8.16 7.99
CA LEU A 21 -5.07 7.26 8.51
C LEU A 21 -4.65 6.51 9.80
N GLY A 22 -3.46 6.77 10.33
CA GLY A 22 -2.97 6.16 11.58
C GLY A 22 -2.50 4.71 11.45
N ASP A 23 -2.03 4.27 10.29
CA ASP A 23 -1.48 2.92 10.11
C ASP A 23 -0.25 2.69 11.01
N THR A 24 -0.34 1.70 11.91
CA THR A 24 0.74 1.29 12.82
C THR A 24 1.42 -0.01 12.40
N SER A 25 1.23 -0.46 11.16
CA SER A 25 1.82 -1.72 10.68
C SER A 25 3.34 -1.63 10.65
N ASP A 26 4.02 -2.61 11.22
CA ASP A 26 5.49 -2.71 11.23
C ASP A 26 6.00 -4.00 10.57
N ASP A 27 5.11 -4.85 10.10
CA ASP A 27 5.36 -6.14 9.47
C ASP A 27 5.11 -6.08 7.95
N LEU A 28 4.97 -7.24 7.31
CA LEU A 28 4.61 -7.34 5.89
C LEU A 28 3.37 -6.53 5.51
N ASN A 29 2.42 -6.28 6.42
CA ASN A 29 1.24 -5.49 6.09
C ASN A 29 1.61 -4.05 5.76
N TRP A 30 2.71 -3.50 6.31
CA TRP A 30 3.22 -2.18 5.97
C TRP A 30 3.47 -2.07 4.46
N TYR A 31 4.17 -3.05 3.89
CA TYR A 31 4.46 -3.13 2.45
C TYR A 31 3.19 -3.41 1.64
N SER A 32 2.39 -4.40 2.04
CA SER A 32 1.24 -4.80 1.23
C SER A 32 0.18 -3.71 1.14
N LYS A 33 -0.10 -3.00 2.24
CA LYS A 33 -1.06 -1.88 2.25
C LYS A 33 -0.65 -0.77 1.29
N ARG A 34 0.63 -0.38 1.29
CA ARG A 34 1.19 0.65 0.41
C ARG A 34 1.23 0.23 -1.05
N ALA A 35 1.62 -1.01 -1.32
CA ALA A 35 1.63 -1.55 -2.68
C ALA A 35 0.22 -1.62 -3.28
N ILE A 36 -0.75 -2.12 -2.52
CA ILE A 36 -2.15 -2.21 -2.96
C ILE A 36 -2.72 -0.80 -3.22
N LEU A 37 -2.54 0.14 -2.28
CA LEU A 37 -3.02 1.51 -2.46
C LEU A 37 -2.35 2.20 -3.66
N SER A 38 -1.04 2.01 -3.86
CA SER A 38 -0.31 2.52 -5.03
C SER A 38 -0.91 2.00 -6.34
N ALA A 39 -1.28 0.73 -6.39
CA ALA A 39 -1.91 0.12 -7.57
C ALA A 39 -3.31 0.70 -7.85
N VAL A 40 -4.14 0.83 -6.81
CA VAL A 40 -5.48 1.45 -6.92
C VAL A 40 -5.36 2.90 -7.37
N TYR A 41 -4.51 3.68 -6.70
CA TYR A 41 -4.30 5.09 -7.00
C TYR A 41 -3.81 5.30 -8.43
N THR A 42 -2.74 4.61 -8.84
CA THR A 42 -2.14 4.80 -10.16
C THR A 42 -3.08 4.36 -11.27
N SER A 43 -3.76 3.23 -11.12
CA SER A 43 -4.72 2.77 -12.13
C SER A 43 -5.93 3.71 -12.26
N THR A 44 -6.42 4.25 -11.14
CA THR A 44 -7.52 5.24 -11.14
C THR A 44 -7.07 6.55 -11.76
N LEU A 45 -5.86 7.03 -11.43
CA LEU A 45 -5.26 8.23 -12.01
C LEU A 45 -5.11 8.10 -13.52
N LEU A 46 -4.57 6.97 -14.00
CA LEU A 46 -4.42 6.72 -15.44
C LEU A 46 -5.77 6.63 -16.16
N PHE A 47 -6.78 6.04 -15.53
CA PHE A 47 -8.14 6.01 -16.09
C PHE A 47 -8.72 7.42 -16.18
N TRP A 48 -8.57 8.21 -15.12
CA TRP A 48 -9.05 9.58 -15.05
C TRP A 48 -8.48 10.48 -16.15
N LEU A 49 -7.21 10.31 -16.51
CA LEU A 49 -6.58 11.07 -17.60
C LEU A 49 -7.30 10.92 -18.95
N GLY A 50 -8.02 9.80 -19.17
CA GLY A 50 -8.80 9.55 -20.37
C GLY A 50 -10.30 9.80 -20.22
N ASP A 51 -10.78 10.13 -19.03
CA ASP A 51 -12.21 10.21 -18.74
C ASP A 51 -12.82 11.56 -19.11
N GLN A 52 -13.70 11.55 -20.11
CA GLN A 52 -14.45 12.71 -20.61
C GLN A 52 -15.91 12.72 -20.17
N SER A 53 -16.32 11.81 -19.27
CA SER A 53 -17.68 11.80 -18.73
C SER A 53 -17.95 13.02 -17.85
N GLU A 54 -19.22 13.39 -17.74
CA GLU A 54 -19.65 14.49 -16.88
C GLU A 54 -19.20 14.23 -15.43
N ASN A 55 -18.51 15.22 -14.83
CA ASN A 55 -17.94 15.14 -13.49
C ASN A 55 -17.04 13.90 -13.23
N HIS A 56 -16.47 13.31 -14.29
CA HIS A 56 -15.65 12.10 -14.23
C HIS A 56 -16.36 10.89 -13.60
N GLN A 57 -17.66 10.73 -13.84
CA GLN A 57 -18.46 9.64 -13.28
C GLN A 57 -17.84 8.25 -13.56
N GLN A 58 -17.29 8.02 -14.76
CA GLN A 58 -16.68 6.74 -15.10
C GLN A 58 -15.42 6.44 -14.26
N THR A 59 -14.67 7.47 -13.87
CA THR A 59 -13.53 7.35 -12.95
C THR A 59 -13.99 6.92 -11.56
N TRP A 60 -15.07 7.51 -11.04
CA TRP A 60 -15.63 7.12 -9.75
C TRP A 60 -16.08 5.65 -9.76
N GLU A 61 -16.80 5.23 -10.80
CA GLU A 61 -17.20 3.84 -10.96
C GLU A 61 -15.99 2.90 -11.12
N PHE A 62 -14.93 3.35 -11.80
CA PHE A 62 -13.69 2.59 -11.91
C PHE A 62 -13.03 2.40 -10.55
N LEU A 63 -12.92 3.47 -9.76
CA LEU A 63 -12.40 3.42 -8.40
C LEU A 63 -13.17 2.41 -7.54
N ASP A 64 -14.51 2.46 -7.56
CA ASP A 64 -15.35 1.51 -6.82
C ASP A 64 -15.03 0.06 -7.17
N ARG A 65 -14.86 -0.25 -8.47
CA ARG A 65 -14.43 -1.60 -8.91
C ARG A 65 -13.04 -1.96 -8.40
N ARG A 66 -12.09 -1.02 -8.34
CA ARG A 66 -10.74 -1.27 -7.80
C ARG A 66 -10.78 -1.52 -6.30
N ILE A 67 -11.57 -0.77 -5.54
CA ILE A 67 -11.78 -1.01 -4.11
C ILE A 67 -12.46 -2.37 -3.87
N ALA A 68 -13.45 -2.73 -4.68
CA ALA A 68 -14.08 -4.06 -4.62
C ALA A 68 -13.07 -5.19 -4.84
N ASN A 69 -12.12 -5.02 -5.78
CA ASN A 69 -11.06 -6.00 -6.01
C ASN A 69 -10.14 -6.17 -4.79
N VAL A 70 -9.82 -5.08 -4.06
CA VAL A 70 -9.05 -5.15 -2.81
C VAL A 70 -9.78 -6.01 -1.77
N MET A 71 -11.09 -5.83 -1.64
CA MET A 71 -11.90 -6.63 -0.72
C MET A 71 -11.94 -8.12 -1.10
N GLN A 72 -11.94 -8.45 -2.39
CA GLN A 72 -11.82 -9.84 -2.85
C GLN A 72 -10.44 -10.44 -2.51
N PHE A 73 -9.37 -9.66 -2.68
CA PHE A 73 -8.02 -10.09 -2.33
C PHE A 73 -7.89 -10.40 -0.83
N GLU A 74 -8.44 -9.56 0.04
CA GLU A 74 -8.46 -9.81 1.48
C GLU A 74 -9.24 -11.07 1.85
N LYS A 75 -10.39 -11.31 1.20
CA LYS A 75 -11.15 -12.56 1.37
C LYS A 75 -10.34 -13.79 0.95
N PHE A 76 -9.66 -13.71 -0.20
CA PHE A 76 -8.81 -14.79 -0.69
C PHE A 76 -7.63 -15.06 0.27
N LYS A 77 -6.94 -14.02 0.74
CA LYS A 77 -5.86 -14.11 1.73
C LYS A 77 -6.33 -14.75 3.04
N SER A 78 -7.51 -14.37 3.52
CA SER A 78 -8.14 -14.98 4.68
C SER A 78 -8.42 -16.49 4.47
N GLY A 79 -8.95 -16.86 3.30
CA GLY A 79 -9.18 -18.26 2.92
C GLY A 79 -7.90 -19.10 2.88
N LEU A 80 -6.80 -18.56 2.36
CA LEU A 80 -5.51 -19.25 2.31
C LEU A 80 -4.91 -19.53 3.70
N LYS A 81 -5.06 -18.60 4.65
CA LYS A 81 -4.61 -18.80 6.05
C LYS A 81 -5.26 -20.01 6.71
N GLY A 82 -6.42 -20.47 6.23
CA GLY A 82 -7.12 -21.65 6.72
C GLY A 82 -6.44 -22.98 6.38
N ASN A 83 -5.65 -23.04 5.30
CA ASN A 83 -5.10 -24.29 4.76
C ASN A 83 -3.91 -24.83 5.59
N ALA A 84 -3.93 -26.12 5.93
CA ALA A 84 -2.89 -26.80 6.69
C ALA A 84 -1.51 -26.75 5.99
N LEU A 85 -1.47 -26.81 4.66
CA LEU A 85 -0.23 -26.70 3.87
C LEU A 85 0.39 -25.30 4.00
N PHE A 86 -0.44 -24.26 3.89
CA PHE A 86 -0.01 -22.87 4.05
C PHE A 86 0.51 -22.62 5.48
N LYS A 87 -0.18 -23.14 6.50
CA LYS A 87 0.27 -23.08 7.90
C LYS A 87 1.62 -23.79 8.10
N GLY A 88 1.82 -24.95 7.47
CA GLY A 88 3.08 -25.69 7.51
C GLY A 88 4.24 -24.91 6.91
N PHE A 89 4.03 -24.30 5.74
CA PHE A 89 5.02 -23.42 5.11
C PHE A 89 5.36 -22.20 5.97
N MET A 90 4.34 -21.49 6.49
CA MET A 90 4.53 -20.32 7.35
C MET A 90 5.30 -20.63 8.65
N LYS A 91 5.11 -21.83 9.22
CA LYS A 91 5.82 -22.28 10.43
C LYS A 91 7.27 -22.72 10.17
N GLY A 92 7.61 -23.04 8.92
CA GLY A 92 8.95 -23.49 8.51
C GLY A 92 9.66 -22.41 7.68
N PRO A 93 9.83 -22.59 6.35
CA PRO A 93 10.53 -21.63 5.49
C PRO A 93 9.96 -20.20 5.53
N GLY A 94 8.67 -20.03 5.81
CA GLY A 94 8.01 -18.73 5.85
C GLY A 94 8.40 -17.82 7.03
N ARG A 95 9.09 -18.32 8.07
CA ARG A 95 9.55 -17.49 9.19
C ARG A 95 10.54 -16.39 8.80
N ILE A 96 11.11 -16.45 7.60
CA ILE A 96 11.92 -15.37 7.05
C ILE A 96 11.14 -14.05 6.96
N PHE A 97 9.81 -14.12 6.83
CA PHE A 97 8.94 -12.95 6.77
C PHE A 97 8.83 -12.21 8.10
N ASP A 98 9.01 -12.90 9.23
CA ASP A 98 9.00 -12.28 10.56
C ASP A 98 10.18 -11.32 10.75
N LYS A 99 11.20 -11.39 9.89
CA LYS A 99 12.35 -10.47 9.89
C LYS A 99 12.14 -9.24 9.01
N VAL A 100 11.05 -9.22 8.23
CA VAL A 100 10.74 -8.10 7.34
C VAL A 100 9.94 -7.09 8.13
N HIS A 101 10.57 -5.95 8.40
CA HIS A 101 9.94 -4.85 9.10
C HIS A 101 9.92 -3.58 8.27
N ALA A 102 8.96 -2.71 8.57
CA ALA A 102 8.96 -1.36 8.07
C ALA A 102 10.29 -0.66 8.41
N PRO A 103 10.83 0.20 7.54
CA PRO A 103 12.03 0.97 7.85
C PRO A 103 11.77 1.88 9.05
N THR A 104 12.48 1.63 10.15
CA THR A 104 12.43 2.46 11.36
C THR A 104 13.22 3.75 11.14
N GLY A 105 12.61 4.90 11.42
CA GLY A 105 13.35 6.17 11.55
C GLY A 105 13.39 7.10 10.34
N VAL A 106 12.57 6.93 9.30
CA VAL A 106 12.46 7.97 8.24
C VAL A 106 11.45 9.04 8.67
N GLY A 107 11.76 9.73 9.78
CA GLY A 107 11.28 11.10 9.94
C GLY A 107 11.91 11.92 8.84
N ARG A 108 11.11 12.67 8.07
CA ARG A 108 11.60 13.56 7.01
C ARG A 108 12.50 14.63 7.65
N PRO A 109 13.83 14.55 7.54
CA PRO A 109 14.74 15.46 8.25
C PRO A 109 14.66 16.89 7.73
N ASP A 110 14.06 17.05 6.55
CA ASP A 110 13.91 18.26 5.76
C ASP A 110 12.61 19.02 6.03
N LEU A 111 11.73 18.52 6.92
CA LEU A 111 10.53 19.25 7.32
C LEU A 111 10.88 20.39 8.30
N PRO A 112 10.44 21.63 8.06
CA PRO A 112 10.55 22.71 9.03
C PRO A 112 9.88 22.31 10.36
N GLY A 113 10.62 22.43 11.46
CA GLY A 113 10.15 22.02 12.80
C GLY A 113 10.50 20.58 13.18
N TYR A 114 11.23 19.83 12.35
CA TYR A 114 11.78 18.53 12.73
C TYR A 114 12.86 18.71 13.82
N VAL A 115 12.63 18.07 14.97
CA VAL A 115 13.62 17.89 16.03
C VAL A 115 13.91 16.40 16.10
N ALA A 116 15.17 16.02 15.87
CA ALA A 116 15.58 14.63 16.01
C ALA A 116 15.35 14.17 17.47
N PRO A 117 14.86 12.93 17.69
CA PRO A 117 14.82 12.35 19.02
C PRO A 117 16.22 12.40 19.64
N LYS A 118 16.33 12.86 20.88
CA LYS A 118 17.56 12.67 21.66
C LYS A 118 17.58 11.23 22.15
N ASP A 119 18.68 10.54 21.86
CA ASP A 119 19.01 9.22 22.41
C ASP A 119 18.98 9.22 23.95
#